data_AF-A0A6G3MKB6-F1
#
_entry.id   AF-A0A6G3MKB6-F1
#
_cell.length_a   1.000
_cell.length_b   1.000
_cell.length_c   1.000
_cell.angle_alpha   90.00
_cell.angle_beta   90.00
_cell.angle_gamma   90.00
#
_symmetry.space_group_name_H-M   'P 1'
#
loop_
_entity.id
_entity.type
_entity.pdbx_description
1 polymer ?
#
loop_
_entity_poly.entity_id
_entity_poly.type
_entity_poly.pdbx_seq_one_letter_code
_entity_poly.pdbx_strand_id
1 'polypeptide(L)'
;YLISMKSKLSKKDYIFCIPHSHILTNKQAINNSLHEWYDKNKRQFPWRDCHQNDSISQKLYKVMVSEAMLQQTQTSTVIPYYVKWIEKWPTIKKLCQASEQEVLSHWSGLGYYSRARRLFSSLTKINQEYPTEQKFKEF
;
A
#
# COMPACT_ATOMS: atom_id res chain seq x y z
N TYR A 1 9.99 18.05 49.91
CA TYR A 1 9.74 17.23 51.11
C TYR A 1 9.58 15.80 50.69
N LEU A 2 10.58 14.98 51.03
CA LEU A 2 10.62 13.53 50.81
C LEU A 2 9.56 12.86 51.71
N ILE A 3 8.70 12.01 51.14
CA ILE A 3 8.13 10.90 51.91
C ILE A 3 8.30 9.62 51.12
N SER A 4 9.07 8.74 51.74
CA SER A 4 9.33 7.35 51.42
C SER A 4 8.03 6.53 51.41
N MET A 5 7.76 5.85 50.30
CA MET A 5 7.02 4.58 50.31
C MET A 5 7.77 3.57 49.44
N LYS A 6 8.89 3.08 49.96
CA LYS A 6 9.39 1.75 49.58
C LYS A 6 8.53 0.70 50.29
N SER A 7 7.58 0.08 49.58
CA SER A 7 7.22 -1.32 49.84
C SER A 7 6.33 -1.92 48.76
N LYS A 8 6.86 -3.00 48.15
CA LYS A 8 6.13 -4.11 47.52
C LYS A 8 5.27 -3.77 46.30
N LEU A 9 5.89 -3.71 45.13
CA LEU A 9 5.22 -4.09 43.89
C LEU A 9 6.09 -5.07 43.10
N SER A 10 5.48 -6.18 42.72
CA SER A 10 6.06 -7.34 42.05
C SER A 10 6.38 -7.02 40.59
N LYS A 11 7.49 -7.55 40.06
CA LYS A 11 8.01 -7.33 38.69
C LYS A 11 7.06 -7.73 37.54
N LYS A 12 5.85 -8.23 37.80
CA LYS A 12 4.98 -8.85 36.79
C LYS A 12 3.81 -7.98 36.29
N ASP A 13 3.59 -6.79 36.86
CA ASP A 13 2.39 -5.99 36.53
C ASP A 13 2.67 -4.74 35.68
N TYR A 14 3.79 -4.72 34.95
CA TYR A 14 4.05 -3.68 33.93
C TYR A 14 3.22 -3.94 32.65
N ILE A 15 1.89 -3.95 32.79
CA ILE A 15 0.96 -3.89 31.67
C ILE A 15 0.74 -2.41 31.34
N PHE A 16 1.44 -1.96 30.30
CA PHE A 16 0.97 -1.02 29.30
C PHE A 16 0.46 0.37 29.78
N CYS A 17 1.28 1.10 30.53
CA CYS A 17 1.23 2.56 30.57
C CYS A 17 2.65 3.09 30.39
N ILE A 18 3.02 3.45 29.16
CA ILE A 18 4.29 4.11 28.89
C ILE A 18 4.19 5.54 29.48
N PRO A 19 5.05 5.91 30.46
CA PRO A 19 5.04 7.25 31.02
C PRO A 19 5.41 8.25 29.92
N HIS A 20 4.62 9.32 29.80
CA HIS A 20 4.77 10.40 28.81
C HIS A 20 6.05 11.26 28.97
N SER A 21 7.12 10.74 29.60
CA SER A 21 8.37 11.48 29.85
C SER A 21 9.63 10.83 29.27
N HIS A 22 9.50 9.77 28.47
CA HIS A 22 10.57 9.29 27.58
C HIS A 22 10.01 9.21 26.15
N ILE A 23 9.87 10.37 25.51
CA ILE A 23 9.56 10.44 24.09
C ILE A 23 10.63 9.64 23.36
N LEU A 24 10.17 8.62 22.64
CA LEU A 24 10.94 7.58 21.99
C LEU A 24 11.99 8.17 21.04
N THR A 25 13.22 8.37 21.51
CA THR A 25 14.40 8.70 20.68
C THR A 25 15.09 7.48 20.11
N ASN A 26 14.52 6.27 20.26
CA ASN A 26 15.07 5.05 19.70
C ASN A 26 14.27 4.57 18.48
N LYS A 27 14.79 4.92 17.29
CA LYS A 27 14.25 4.51 15.99
C LYS A 27 14.04 2.99 15.87
N GLN A 28 14.95 2.19 16.44
CA GLN A 28 14.88 0.73 16.36
C GLN A 28 13.69 0.18 17.16
N ALA A 29 13.46 0.72 18.36
CA ALA A 29 12.35 0.29 19.22
C ALA A 29 10.98 0.59 18.58
N ILE A 30 10.84 1.75 17.94
CA ILE A 30 9.63 2.13 17.19
C ILE A 30 9.43 1.18 16.01
N ASN A 31 10.48 0.93 15.22
CA ASN A 31 10.40 0.07 14.05
C ASN A 31 9.98 -1.36 14.42
N ASN A 32 10.62 -1.96 15.43
CA ASN A 32 10.28 -3.31 15.89
C ASN A 32 8.82 -3.38 16.39
N SER A 33 8.39 -2.41 17.20
CA SER A 33 7.02 -2.37 17.72
C SER A 33 5.98 -2.19 16.61
N LEU A 34 6.28 -1.37 15.60
CA LEU A 34 5.41 -1.16 14.45
C LEU A 34 5.30 -2.43 13.60
N HIS A 35 6.41 -3.15 13.38
CA HIS A 35 6.41 -4.41 12.66
C HIS A 35 5.58 -5.47 13.39
N GLU A 36 5.80 -5.65 14.70
CA GLU A 36 5.02 -6.61 15.50
C GLU A 36 3.52 -6.29 15.49
N TRP A 37 3.16 -5.01 15.61
CA TRP A 37 1.76 -4.60 15.52
C TRP A 37 1.19 -4.85 14.11
N TYR A 38 1.94 -4.52 13.05
CA TYR A 38 1.50 -4.73 11.67
C TYR A 38 1.26 -6.21 11.37
N ASP A 39 2.16 -7.10 11.80
CA ASP A 39 2.01 -8.53 11.57
C ASP A 39 0.76 -9.11 12.23
N LYS A 40 0.39 -8.59 13.41
CA LYS A 40 -0.81 -9.00 14.14
C LYS A 40 -2.11 -8.36 13.65
N ASN A 41 -2.06 -7.12 13.12
CA ASN A 41 -3.25 -6.29 12.88
C ASN A 41 -3.46 -5.87 11.41
N LYS A 42 -2.61 -6.31 10.47
CA LYS A 42 -2.74 -5.92 9.06
C LYS A 42 -4.10 -6.35 8.50
N ARG A 43 -4.75 -5.39 7.83
CA ARG A 43 -5.95 -5.65 7.03
C ARG A 43 -5.57 -6.31 5.71
N GLN A 44 -6.41 -7.26 5.29
CA GLN A 44 -6.30 -7.93 4.01
C GLN A 44 -6.90 -7.03 2.92
N PHE A 45 -6.14 -6.81 1.85
CA PHE A 45 -6.58 -6.04 0.69
C PHE A 45 -6.08 -6.72 -0.59
N PRO A 46 -6.87 -6.72 -1.67
CA PRO A 46 -6.53 -7.49 -2.88
C PRO A 46 -5.23 -7.04 -3.54
N TRP A 47 -4.82 -5.77 -3.37
CA TRP A 47 -3.53 -5.27 -3.86
C TRP A 47 -2.33 -5.65 -2.98
N ARG A 48 -2.54 -6.10 -1.75
CA ARG A 48 -1.48 -6.59 -0.85
C ARG A 48 -1.17 -8.07 -1.06
N ASP A 49 -2.09 -8.81 -1.67
CA ASP A 49 -1.93 -10.23 -1.98
C ASP A 49 -1.09 -10.47 -3.23
N CYS A 50 -0.20 -9.54 -3.59
CA CYS A 50 0.73 -9.73 -4.71
C CYS A 50 1.52 -11.03 -4.49
N HIS A 51 1.19 -12.04 -5.29
CA HIS A 51 1.60 -13.41 -5.02
C HIS A 51 3.10 -13.58 -5.23
N GLN A 52 3.70 -14.58 -4.57
CA GLN A 52 5.11 -14.92 -4.79
C GLN A 52 5.42 -15.17 -6.29
N ASN A 53 4.40 -15.60 -7.05
CA ASN A 53 4.49 -15.89 -8.48
C ASN A 53 4.32 -14.65 -9.39
N ASP A 54 3.92 -13.49 -8.85
CA ASP A 54 3.83 -12.27 -9.66
C ASP A 54 5.23 -11.78 -10.03
N SER A 55 5.42 -11.44 -11.30
CA SER A 55 6.65 -10.80 -11.77
C SER A 55 6.80 -9.39 -11.17
N ILE A 56 8.02 -8.85 -11.17
CA ILE A 56 8.32 -7.52 -10.63
C ILE A 56 7.44 -6.45 -11.31
N SER A 57 7.27 -6.55 -12.63
CA SER A 57 6.41 -5.66 -13.41
C SER A 57 4.94 -5.77 -13.02
N GLN A 58 4.45 -6.98 -12.71
CA GLN A 58 3.08 -7.18 -12.26
C GLN A 58 2.86 -6.57 -10.87
N LYS A 59 3.83 -6.72 -9.96
CA LYS A 59 3.78 -6.11 -8.62
C LYS A 59 3.76 -4.59 -8.72
N LEU A 60 4.65 -3.99 -9.52
CA LEU A 60 4.67 -2.55 -9.79
C LEU A 60 3.31 -2.07 -10.32
N TYR A 61 2.78 -2.76 -11.33
CA TYR A 61 1.49 -2.43 -11.93
C TYR A 61 0.35 -2.44 -10.90
N LYS A 62 0.21 -3.53 -10.15
CA LYS A 62 -0.83 -3.70 -9.13
C LYS A 62 -0.76 -2.61 -8.06
N VAL A 63 0.45 -2.27 -7.60
CA VAL A 63 0.66 -1.20 -6.61
C VAL A 63 0.28 0.15 -7.22
N MET A 64 0.78 0.52 -8.40
CA MET A 64 0.49 1.81 -9.05
C MET A 64 -1.02 2.03 -9.26
N VAL A 65 -1.75 0.99 -9.69
CA VAL A 65 -3.20 1.05 -9.86
C VAL A 65 -3.88 1.28 -8.51
N SER A 66 -3.51 0.51 -7.48
CA SER A 66 -4.13 0.64 -6.16
C SER A 66 -3.90 2.02 -5.54
N GLU A 67 -2.68 2.55 -5.63
CA GLU A 67 -2.33 3.88 -5.11
C GLU A 67 -3.08 4.99 -5.84
N ALA A 68 -3.14 4.93 -7.17
CA ALA A 68 -3.88 5.91 -7.95
C ALA A 68 -5.38 5.92 -7.61
N MET A 69 -5.97 4.74 -7.37
CA MET A 69 -7.38 4.62 -6.97
C MET A 69 -7.62 5.14 -5.55
N LEU A 70 -6.78 4.75 -4.58
CA LEU A 70 -6.92 5.06 -3.15
C LEU A 70 -6.72 6.54 -2.81
N GLN A 71 -6.07 7.31 -3.69
CA GLN A 71 -6.02 8.77 -3.53
C GLN A 71 -7.43 9.37 -3.48
N GLN A 72 -7.78 10.02 -2.37
CA GLN A 72 -9.06 10.72 -2.19
C GLN A 72 -10.32 9.84 -2.37
N THR A 73 -10.21 8.52 -2.22
CA THR A 73 -11.36 7.59 -2.22
C THR A 73 -11.31 6.66 -1.01
N GLN A 74 -12.48 6.16 -0.61
CA GLN A 74 -12.56 5.21 0.50
C GLN A 74 -12.17 3.81 0.05
N THR A 75 -11.48 3.07 0.93
CA THR A 75 -11.00 1.71 0.63
C THR A 75 -12.13 0.74 0.25
N SER A 76 -13.29 0.81 0.92
CA SER A 76 -14.47 -0.01 0.64
C SER A 76 -14.99 0.19 -0.79
N THR A 77 -14.95 1.42 -1.29
CA THR A 77 -15.34 1.75 -2.66
C THR A 77 -14.32 1.25 -3.67
N VAL A 78 -13.02 1.32 -3.37
CA VAL A 78 -11.95 0.95 -4.32
C VAL A 78 -11.90 -0.55 -4.58
N ILE A 79 -12.13 -1.39 -3.58
CA ILE A 79 -12.02 -2.86 -3.68
C ILE A 79 -12.71 -3.42 -4.94
N PRO A 80 -14.01 -3.20 -5.19
CA PRO A 80 -14.69 -3.75 -6.37
C PRO A 80 -14.19 -3.17 -7.69
N TYR A 81 -13.72 -1.92 -7.72
CA TYR A 81 -13.14 -1.30 -8.91
C TYR A 81 -11.77 -1.89 -9.24
N TYR A 82 -10.94 -2.07 -8.22
CA TYR A 82 -9.62 -2.65 -8.35
C TYR A 82 -9.69 -4.07 -8.89
N VAL A 83 -10.57 -4.92 -8.32
CA VAL A 83 -10.74 -6.31 -8.77
C VAL A 83 -11.13 -6.37 -10.25
N LYS A 84 -12.18 -5.64 -10.66
CA LYS A 84 -12.62 -5.58 -12.07
C LYS A 84 -11.53 -5.05 -13.00
N TRP A 85 -10.76 -4.07 -12.54
CA TRP A 85 -9.68 -3.48 -13.32
C TRP A 85 -8.55 -4.47 -13.60
N ILE A 86 -8.08 -5.18 -12.56
CA ILE A 86 -7.00 -6.17 -12.69
C ILE A 86 -7.46 -7.41 -13.45
N GLU A 87 -8.72 -7.83 -13.30
CA GLU A 87 -9.31 -8.91 -14.10
C GLU A 87 -9.32 -8.56 -15.59
N LYS A 88 -9.72 -7.33 -15.94
CA LYS A 88 -9.74 -6.88 -17.34
C LYS A 88 -8.34 -6.67 -17.91
N TRP A 89 -7.45 -6.05 -17.14
CA TRP A 89 -6.10 -5.72 -17.56
C TRP A 89 -5.09 -6.28 -16.56
N PRO A 90 -4.71 -7.56 -16.66
CA PRO A 90 -3.81 -8.18 -15.68
C PRO A 90 -2.35 -7.70 -15.78
N THR A 91 -2.00 -6.98 -16.86
CA THR A 91 -0.63 -6.49 -17.10
C THR A 91 -0.65 -5.09 -17.71
N ILE A 92 0.46 -4.36 -17.57
CA ILE A 92 0.68 -3.07 -18.21
C ILE A 92 0.45 -3.16 -19.73
N LYS A 93 1.02 -4.20 -20.37
CA LYS A 93 0.86 -4.45 -21.82
C LYS A 93 -0.61 -4.54 -22.23
N LYS A 94 -1.43 -5.26 -21.46
CA LYS A 94 -2.87 -5.38 -21.71
C LYS A 94 -3.60 -4.05 -21.50
N LEU A 95 -3.23 -3.28 -20.48
CA LEU A 95 -3.81 -1.95 -20.27
C LEU A 95 -3.50 -1.02 -21.44
N CYS A 96 -2.25 -0.98 -21.92
CA CYS A 96 -1.82 -0.11 -23.02
C CYS A 96 -2.46 -0.45 -24.38
N GLN A 97 -3.10 -1.62 -24.51
CA GLN A 97 -3.89 -1.99 -25.68
C GLN A 97 -5.30 -1.40 -25.66
N ALA A 98 -5.78 -0.93 -24.51
CA ALA A 98 -7.10 -0.32 -24.39
C ALA A 98 -7.08 1.14 -24.86
N SER A 99 -8.23 1.61 -25.32
CA SER A 99 -8.44 3.02 -25.58
C SER A 99 -8.61 3.83 -24.29
N GLU A 100 -8.27 5.12 -24.32
CA GLU A 100 -8.50 6.00 -23.17
C GLU A 100 -9.98 6.02 -22.75
N GLN A 101 -10.91 5.96 -23.70
CA GLN A 101 -12.35 5.93 -23.43
C GLN A 101 -12.75 4.69 -22.62
N GLU A 102 -12.22 3.51 -22.94
CA GLU A 102 -12.48 2.29 -22.18
C GLU A 102 -11.93 2.40 -20.75
N VAL A 103 -10.72 2.95 -20.60
CA VAL A 103 -10.08 3.18 -19.30
C VAL A 103 -10.94 4.12 -18.43
N LEU A 104 -11.40 5.23 -19.00
CA LEU A 104 -12.27 6.18 -18.30
C LEU A 104 -13.64 5.58 -17.95
N SER A 105 -14.19 4.73 -18.84
CA SER A 105 -15.42 4.00 -18.57
C SER A 105 -15.28 3.08 -17.35
N HIS A 106 -14.16 2.36 -17.22
CA HIS A 106 -13.89 1.49 -16.06
C HIS A 106 -13.57 2.26 -14.77
N TRP A 107 -13.17 3.53 -14.90
CA TRP A 107 -12.95 4.45 -13.79
C TRP A 107 -14.23 5.19 -13.35
N SER A 108 -15.33 5.07 -14.10
CA SER A 108 -16.56 5.81 -13.87
C SER A 108 -17.12 5.53 -12.46
N GLY A 109 -17.31 6.60 -11.68
CA GLY A 109 -17.78 6.53 -10.28
C GLY A 109 -16.69 6.70 -9.22
N LEU A 110 -15.39 6.56 -9.57
CA LEU A 110 -14.29 6.89 -8.64
C LEU A 110 -13.97 8.39 -8.57
N GLY A 111 -14.54 9.19 -9.49
CA GLY A 111 -14.27 10.63 -9.60
C GLY A 111 -12.84 10.96 -10.04
N TYR A 112 -12.58 12.26 -10.24
CA TYR A 112 -11.25 12.78 -10.61
C TYR A 112 -10.59 12.02 -11.78
N TYR A 113 -11.22 12.03 -12.95
CA TYR A 113 -10.74 11.35 -14.17
C TYR A 113 -9.31 11.72 -14.60
N SER A 114 -8.79 12.86 -14.14
CA SER A 114 -7.39 13.22 -14.33
C SER A 114 -6.42 12.19 -13.74
N ARG A 115 -6.78 11.50 -12.64
CA ARG A 115 -5.99 10.40 -12.07
C ARG A 115 -5.91 9.21 -13.01
N ALA A 116 -7.04 8.81 -13.59
CA ALA A 116 -7.11 7.72 -14.57
C ALA A 116 -6.22 8.03 -15.78
N ARG A 117 -6.32 9.25 -16.31
CA ARG A 117 -5.50 9.70 -17.44
C ARG A 117 -4.00 9.71 -17.12
N ARG A 118 -3.63 10.24 -15.95
CA ARG A 118 -2.24 10.27 -15.49
C ARG A 118 -1.68 8.86 -15.31
N LEU A 119 -2.43 7.99 -14.65
CA LEU A 119 -2.07 6.57 -14.49
C LEU A 119 -1.86 5.90 -15.85
N PHE A 120 -2.80 6.08 -16.77
CA PHE A 120 -2.74 5.48 -18.11
C PHE A 120 -1.54 6.01 -18.91
N SER A 121 -1.31 7.32 -18.89
CA SER A 121 -0.17 7.95 -19.56
C SER A 121 1.16 7.47 -18.97
N SER A 122 1.30 7.43 -17.64
CA SER A 122 2.50 6.93 -16.97
C SER A 122 2.79 5.46 -17.29
N LEU A 123 1.77 4.60 -17.23
CA LEU A 123 1.91 3.17 -17.54
C LEU A 123 2.24 2.93 -19.02
N THR A 124 1.68 3.73 -19.92
CA THR A 124 2.02 3.70 -21.35
C THR A 124 3.47 4.08 -21.60
N LYS A 125 3.95 5.15 -20.94
CA LYS A 125 5.35 5.55 -21.01
C LYS A 125 6.28 4.48 -20.47
N ILE A 126 5.96 3.88 -19.32
CA ILE A 126 6.73 2.77 -18.73
C ILE A 126 6.80 1.58 -19.70
N ASN A 127 5.68 1.23 -20.33
CA ASN A 127 5.63 0.12 -21.29
C ASN A 127 6.50 0.37 -22.54
N GLN A 128 6.63 1.64 -22.96
CA GLN A 128 7.46 2.04 -24.10
C GLN A 128 8.96 2.09 -23.73
N GLU A 129 9.32 2.67 -22.59
CA GLU A 129 10.72 2.88 -22.18
C GLU A 129 11.36 1.62 -21.56
N TYR A 130 10.54 0.79 -20.89
CA TYR A 130 10.98 -0.39 -20.15
C TYR A 130 10.17 -1.65 -20.52
N PRO A 131 10.25 -2.13 -21.78
CA PRO A 131 9.44 -3.25 -22.26
C PRO A 131 9.84 -4.63 -21.67
N THR A 132 11.01 -4.72 -21.04
CA THR A 132 11.62 -5.95 -20.52
C THR A 132 11.95 -5.83 -19.04
N GLU A 133 11.66 -6.89 -18.27
CA GLU A 133 11.84 -6.95 -16.80
C GLU A 133 13.28 -6.76 -16.31
N GLN A 134 14.27 -6.96 -17.19
CA GLN A 134 15.68 -6.90 -16.84
C GLN A 134 16.12 -5.51 -16.36
N LYS A 135 15.51 -4.44 -16.88
CA LYS A 135 15.85 -3.06 -16.47
C LYS A 135 15.29 -2.64 -15.11
N PHE A 136 14.33 -3.38 -14.54
CA PHE A 136 13.80 -3.06 -13.21
C PHE A 136 14.71 -3.51 -12.07
N LYS A 137 15.70 -4.37 -12.34
CA LYS A 137 16.66 -4.85 -11.33
C LYS A 137 17.83 -3.90 -11.06
N GLU A 138 17.98 -2.85 -11.87
CA GLU A 138 19.08 -1.88 -11.79
C GLU A 138 18.77 -0.71 -10.83
N PHE A 139 17.59 -0.70 -10.21
CA PHE A 139 17.12 0.28 -9.22
C PHE A 139 16.85 -0.40 -7.88
#